data_AF-A0A3G2IIX9-F1
#
_entry.id   AF-A0A3G2IIX9-F1
#
_cell.length_a   1.000
_cell.length_b   1.000
_cell.length_c   1.000
_cell.angle_alpha   90.00
_cell.angle_beta   90.00
_cell.angle_gamma   90.00
#
_symmetry.space_group_name_H-M   'P 1'
#
loop_
_entity.id
_entity.type
_entity.pdbx_description
1 polymer ?
#
loop_
_entity_poly.entity_id
_entity_poly.type
_entity_poly.pdbx_seq_one_letter_code
_entity_poly.pdbx_strand_id
1 'polypeptide(L)'
;MAFLGADISKNKIDVCLLVAGIKGKKKQKVFTNEPCVARKIIDWLEAQKCASDNMTVVMEATGIYHENLAYGLHDAGISVCMANPYRVREFACGMDILTKNDTVDAFVLACYGELKHPDAWVPPSVEVRKLRALLRQRDALKEDVQRTANRLEKAHSTSTPREVIGSLERTHGWLSDELERIEKLITDHTDNDPGLKADLELLKSIKCVKEQVGREMLALLKDGTFKSASQVAAYLGITPVERVSGSSVRGRAHMSKTGPSIVRAKLYVAALSAIRWNKPAKAIYERLVAKGKAKKAALGAVMRKLVHMCFGVLKTRLPWDENYAATA
;
A
#
# COMPACT_ATOMS: atom_id res chain seq x y z
N MET A 1 14.45 -17.53 -21.64
CA MET A 1 13.51 -16.90 -20.72
C MET A 1 12.30 -16.43 -21.49
N ALA A 2 11.11 -16.89 -21.09
CA ALA A 2 9.85 -16.45 -21.64
C ALA A 2 9.22 -15.38 -20.73
N PHE A 3 8.46 -14.47 -21.32
CA PHE A 3 7.82 -13.38 -20.60
C PHE A 3 6.32 -13.42 -20.82
N LEU A 4 5.56 -13.39 -19.73
CA LEU A 4 4.11 -13.30 -19.75
C LEU A 4 3.70 -11.94 -19.21
N GLY A 5 3.08 -11.10 -20.02
CA GLY A 5 2.40 -9.91 -19.54
C GLY A 5 0.96 -10.25 -19.17
N ALA A 6 0.49 -9.74 -18.03
CA ALA A 6 -0.87 -9.94 -17.55
C ALA A 6 -1.50 -8.59 -17.17
N ASP A 7 -2.50 -8.18 -17.94
CA ASP A 7 -3.38 -7.07 -17.58
C ASP A 7 -4.59 -7.59 -16.81
N ILE A 8 -4.86 -6.99 -15.64
CA ILE A 8 -5.76 -7.57 -14.63
C ILE A 8 -6.90 -6.59 -14.35
N SER A 9 -8.12 -7.05 -14.60
CA SER A 9 -9.34 -6.36 -14.24
C SER A 9 -10.12 -7.12 -13.17
N LYS A 10 -11.23 -6.55 -12.69
CA LYS A 10 -12.09 -7.20 -11.69
C LYS A 10 -12.57 -8.60 -12.11
N ASN A 11 -12.98 -8.76 -13.37
CA ASN A 11 -13.67 -9.98 -13.83
C ASN A 11 -12.81 -10.83 -14.76
N LYS A 12 -11.76 -10.27 -15.37
CA LYS A 12 -10.93 -10.96 -16.35
C LYS A 12 -9.46 -10.58 -16.28
N ILE A 13 -8.62 -11.47 -16.79
CA ILE A 13 -7.18 -11.32 -16.92
C ILE A 13 -6.80 -11.60 -18.36
N ASP A 14 -6.33 -10.58 -19.05
CA ASP A 14 -5.83 -10.66 -20.41
C ASP A 14 -4.32 -10.95 -20.33
N VAL A 15 -3.86 -12.04 -20.95
CA VAL A 15 -2.45 -12.43 -20.92
C VAL A 15 -1.83 -12.48 -22.30
N CYS A 16 -0.56 -12.11 -22.39
CA CYS A 16 0.25 -12.20 -23.60
C CYS A 16 1.61 -12.83 -23.29
N LEU A 17 1.88 -13.96 -23.92
CA LEU A 17 3.12 -14.73 -23.76
C LEU A 17 4.04 -14.52 -24.97
N LEU A 18 5.28 -14.13 -24.69
CA LEU A 18 6.39 -14.04 -25.65
C LEU A 18 7.28 -15.28 -25.52
N VAL A 19 7.12 -16.24 -26.44
CA VAL A 19 7.85 -17.52 -26.41
C VAL A 19 9.23 -17.42 -27.09
N ALA A 20 9.33 -16.61 -28.14
CA ALA A 20 10.53 -16.44 -28.96
C ALA A 20 10.92 -14.95 -29.08
N GLY A 21 10.70 -14.20 -28.00
CA GLY A 21 10.93 -12.77 -27.90
C GLY A 21 9.90 -11.90 -28.62
N ILE A 22 10.10 -10.57 -28.55
CA ILE A 22 9.15 -9.54 -29.03
C ILE A 22 8.78 -9.69 -30.51
N LYS A 23 9.74 -10.07 -31.35
CA LYS A 23 9.53 -10.27 -32.80
C LYS A 23 9.03 -11.68 -33.14
N GLY A 24 8.95 -12.56 -32.15
CA GLY A 24 8.56 -13.95 -32.31
C GLY A 24 7.05 -14.17 -32.26
N LYS A 25 6.66 -15.44 -32.20
CA LYS A 25 5.25 -15.84 -32.07
C LYS A 25 4.75 -15.47 -30.67
N LYS A 26 3.74 -14.59 -30.62
CA LYS A 26 2.98 -14.29 -29.41
C LYS A 26 1.80 -15.25 -29.23
N LYS A 27 1.46 -15.56 -27.98
CA LYS A 27 0.25 -16.31 -27.63
C LYS A 27 -0.58 -15.49 -26.65
N GLN A 28 -1.87 -15.38 -26.91
CA GLN A 28 -2.78 -14.58 -26.09
C GLN A 28 -3.94 -15.43 -25.60
N LYS A 29 -4.42 -15.14 -24.39
CA LYS A 29 -5.57 -15.80 -23.80
C LYS A 29 -6.22 -14.88 -22.77
N VAL A 30 -7.52 -15.06 -22.56
CA VAL A 30 -8.26 -14.38 -21.49
C VAL A 30 -8.70 -15.42 -20.47
N PHE A 31 -8.51 -15.10 -19.20
CA PHE A 31 -8.95 -15.92 -18.06
C PHE A 31 -9.96 -15.13 -17.23
N THR A 32 -10.85 -15.84 -16.53
CA THR A 32 -11.71 -15.23 -15.50
C THR A 32 -10.85 -14.90 -14.27
N ASN A 33 -11.02 -13.71 -13.69
CA ASN A 33 -10.34 -13.36 -12.44
C ASN A 33 -11.07 -14.00 -11.26
N GLU A 34 -10.63 -15.19 -10.88
CA GLU A 34 -11.19 -15.99 -9.81
C GLU A 34 -10.08 -16.52 -8.89
N PRO A 35 -10.39 -16.96 -7.66
CA PRO A 35 -9.35 -17.37 -6.70
C PRO A 35 -8.36 -18.43 -7.21
N CYS A 36 -8.78 -19.34 -8.10
CA CYS A 36 -7.93 -20.40 -8.65
C CYS A 36 -7.24 -20.05 -9.99
N VAL A 37 -7.30 -18.78 -10.43
CA VAL A 37 -6.80 -18.36 -11.75
C VAL A 37 -5.32 -18.66 -11.98
N ALA A 38 -4.49 -18.57 -10.94
CA ALA A 38 -3.07 -18.90 -11.02
C ALA A 38 -2.84 -20.32 -11.53
N ARG A 39 -3.60 -21.30 -11.01
CA ARG A 39 -3.50 -22.70 -11.46
C ARG A 39 -3.88 -22.86 -12.93
N LYS A 40 -4.97 -22.21 -13.36
CA LYS A 40 -5.41 -22.24 -14.77
C LYS A 40 -4.38 -21.62 -15.72
N ILE A 41 -3.68 -20.58 -15.29
CA ILE A 41 -2.60 -19.96 -16.07
C ILE A 41 -1.39 -20.89 -16.11
N ILE A 42 -1.00 -21.52 -14.99
CA ILE A 42 0.08 -22.51 -14.94
C ILE A 42 -0.19 -23.67 -15.89
N ASP A 43 -1.38 -24.29 -15.83
CA ASP A 43 -1.75 -25.40 -16.73
C ASP A 43 -1.69 -24.96 -18.22
N TRP A 44 -2.05 -23.71 -18.51
CA TRP A 44 -1.94 -23.16 -19.86
C TRP A 44 -0.49 -22.94 -20.30
N LEU A 45 0.39 -22.47 -19.41
CA LEU A 45 1.83 -22.28 -19.66
C LEU A 45 2.53 -23.62 -19.91
N GLU A 46 2.21 -24.64 -19.11
CA GLU A 46 2.69 -26.03 -19.30
C GLU A 46 2.28 -26.56 -20.68
N ALA A 47 1.03 -26.35 -21.09
CA ALA A 47 0.56 -26.69 -22.43
C ALA A 47 1.27 -25.92 -23.56
N GLN A 48 1.85 -24.74 -23.26
CA GLN A 48 2.69 -23.99 -24.19
C GLN A 48 4.16 -24.44 -24.20
N LYS A 49 4.52 -25.50 -23.46
CA LYS A 49 5.89 -26.00 -23.26
C LYS A 49 6.83 -24.95 -22.65
N CYS A 50 6.28 -24.08 -21.81
CA CYS A 50 7.06 -23.09 -21.07
C CYS A 50 7.24 -23.59 -19.64
N ALA A 51 8.48 -23.93 -19.27
CA ALA A 51 8.80 -24.39 -17.93
C ALA A 51 8.80 -23.20 -16.94
N SER A 52 8.31 -23.45 -15.72
CA SER A 52 8.07 -22.44 -14.68
C SER A 52 9.33 -21.69 -14.24
N ASP A 53 10.47 -22.39 -14.27
CA ASP A 53 11.82 -21.95 -13.92
C ASP A 53 12.46 -21.01 -14.96
N ASN A 54 11.91 -20.92 -16.17
CA ASN A 54 12.39 -20.05 -17.24
C ASN A 54 11.35 -19.00 -17.66
N MET A 55 10.45 -18.62 -16.73
CA MET A 55 9.34 -17.71 -16.96
C MET A 55 9.41 -16.50 -16.01
N THR A 56 9.01 -15.33 -16.52
CA THR A 56 8.70 -14.17 -15.68
C THR A 56 7.35 -13.61 -16.06
N VAL A 57 6.47 -13.45 -15.07
CA VAL A 57 5.14 -12.86 -15.24
C VAL A 57 5.18 -11.40 -14.80
N VAL A 58 4.90 -10.50 -15.73
CA VAL A 58 4.83 -9.06 -15.48
C VAL A 58 3.37 -8.63 -15.41
N MET A 59 2.99 -7.99 -14.32
CA MET A 59 1.63 -7.47 -14.14
C MET A 59 1.66 -6.08 -13.52
N GLU A 60 0.58 -5.31 -13.71
CA GLU A 60 0.40 -4.02 -13.07
C GLU A 60 -0.35 -4.13 -11.74
N ALA A 61 0.09 -3.36 -10.74
CA ALA A 61 -0.58 -3.26 -9.45
C ALA A 61 -1.70 -2.21 -9.46
N THR A 62 -2.82 -2.46 -10.15
CA THR A 62 -3.98 -1.55 -10.15
C THR A 62 -5.06 -2.05 -9.17
N GLY A 63 -5.02 -1.54 -7.93
CA GLY A 63 -5.95 -1.98 -6.88
C GLY A 63 -5.60 -3.37 -6.32
N ILE A 64 -6.59 -4.12 -5.82
CA ILE A 64 -6.38 -5.41 -5.13
C ILE A 64 -6.52 -6.65 -6.04
N TYR A 65 -7.03 -6.47 -7.27
CA TYR A 65 -7.44 -7.59 -8.12
C TYR A 65 -6.28 -8.48 -8.61
N HIS A 66 -5.04 -8.00 -8.51
CA HIS A 66 -3.85 -8.74 -8.85
C HIS A 66 -3.38 -9.70 -7.75
N GLU A 67 -3.80 -9.50 -6.49
CA GLU A 67 -3.24 -10.21 -5.32
C GLU A 67 -3.37 -11.73 -5.46
N ASN A 68 -4.54 -12.26 -5.85
CA ASN A 68 -4.75 -13.71 -6.02
C ASN A 68 -3.82 -14.33 -7.07
N LEU A 69 -3.66 -13.66 -8.23
CA LEU A 69 -2.79 -14.14 -9.28
C LEU A 69 -1.31 -14.06 -8.85
N ALA A 70 -0.91 -12.91 -8.31
CA ALA A 70 0.47 -12.66 -7.91
C ALA A 70 0.92 -13.66 -6.82
N TYR A 71 0.11 -13.85 -5.79
CA TYR A 71 0.41 -14.81 -4.72
C TYR A 71 0.40 -16.26 -5.24
N GLY A 72 -0.63 -16.66 -5.99
CA GLY A 72 -0.72 -18.03 -6.50
C GLY A 72 0.41 -18.42 -7.45
N LEU A 73 0.90 -17.48 -8.27
CA LEU A 73 2.08 -17.71 -9.13
C LEU A 73 3.37 -17.79 -8.32
N HIS A 74 3.56 -16.88 -7.36
CA HIS A 74 4.73 -16.90 -6.49
C HIS A 74 4.80 -18.20 -5.66
N ASP A 75 3.68 -18.63 -5.10
CA ASP A 75 3.59 -19.87 -4.30
C ASP A 75 3.86 -21.12 -5.16
N ALA A 76 3.64 -21.04 -6.48
CA ALA A 76 4.02 -22.07 -7.45
C ALA A 76 5.48 -21.95 -7.95
N GLY A 77 6.28 -21.04 -7.39
CA GLY A 77 7.69 -20.82 -7.75
C GLY A 77 7.92 -20.02 -9.04
N ILE A 78 6.88 -19.39 -9.60
CA ILE A 78 7.01 -18.56 -10.81
C ILE A 78 7.44 -17.15 -10.41
N SER A 79 8.45 -16.62 -11.10
CA SER A 79 8.89 -15.23 -10.92
C SER A 79 7.81 -14.26 -11.35
N VAL A 80 7.40 -13.38 -10.44
CA VAL A 80 6.40 -12.33 -10.69
C VAL A 80 7.09 -10.98 -10.58
N CYS A 81 6.72 -10.03 -11.45
CA CYS A 81 7.19 -8.66 -11.42
C CYS A 81 6.00 -7.71 -11.37
N MET A 82 5.98 -6.82 -10.38
CA MET A 82 4.98 -5.76 -10.27
C MET A 82 5.48 -4.49 -10.98
N ALA A 83 4.96 -4.24 -12.17
CA ALA A 83 5.31 -3.06 -12.94
C ALA A 83 4.51 -1.83 -12.46
N ASN A 84 5.14 -0.65 -12.50
CA ASN A 84 4.48 0.61 -12.19
C ASN A 84 3.64 1.04 -13.41
N PRO A 85 2.30 1.19 -13.29
CA PRO A 85 1.42 1.54 -14.41
C PRO A 85 1.86 2.79 -15.19
N TYR A 86 2.37 3.79 -14.47
CA TYR A 86 2.85 5.02 -15.10
C TYR A 86 4.07 4.76 -16.00
N ARG A 87 5.02 3.96 -15.53
CA ARG A 87 6.25 3.63 -16.30
C ARG A 87 5.95 2.73 -17.47
N VAL A 88 5.04 1.77 -17.31
CA VAL A 88 4.60 0.90 -18.42
C VAL A 88 3.90 1.73 -19.48
N ARG A 89 3.09 2.73 -19.09
CA ARG A 89 2.46 3.64 -20.05
C ARG A 89 3.48 4.50 -20.81
N GLU A 90 4.46 5.09 -20.13
CA GLU A 90 5.55 5.82 -20.79
C GLU A 90 6.34 4.92 -21.75
N PHE A 91 6.61 3.68 -21.34
CA PHE A 91 7.27 2.69 -22.17
C PHE A 91 6.45 2.34 -23.42
N ALA A 92 5.14 2.13 -23.30
CA ALA A 92 4.25 1.88 -24.44
C ALA A 92 4.31 3.01 -25.47
N CYS A 93 4.22 4.27 -25.01
CA CYS A 93 4.35 5.44 -25.88
C CYS A 93 5.72 5.48 -26.57
N GLY A 94 6.80 5.15 -25.86
CA GLY A 94 8.15 5.07 -26.43
C GLY A 94 8.34 3.92 -27.44
N MET A 95 7.43 2.96 -27.48
CA MET A 95 7.36 1.89 -28.50
C MET A 95 6.38 2.23 -29.65
N ASP A 96 5.90 3.47 -29.73
CA ASP A 96 4.85 3.92 -30.65
C ASP A 96 3.50 3.17 -30.50
N ILE A 97 3.27 2.54 -29.35
CA ILE A 97 2.02 1.85 -29.01
C ILE A 97 1.08 2.84 -28.33
N LEU A 98 0.28 3.54 -29.15
CA LEU A 98 -0.65 4.55 -28.67
C LEU A 98 -1.99 3.96 -28.20
N THR A 99 -2.45 2.88 -28.86
CA THR A 99 -3.67 2.16 -28.53
C THR A 99 -3.63 1.63 -27.11
N LYS A 100 -4.73 1.79 -26.39
CA LYS A 100 -4.90 1.27 -25.03
C LYS A 100 -6.11 0.36 -24.98
N ASN A 101 -5.88 -0.93 -24.76
CA ASN A 101 -6.88 -1.93 -24.46
C ASN A 101 -6.20 -3.11 -23.75
N ASP A 102 -6.99 -3.92 -23.05
CA ASP A 102 -6.47 -4.97 -22.16
C ASP A 102 -5.52 -5.96 -22.87
N THR A 103 -5.82 -6.34 -24.12
CA THR A 103 -4.98 -7.22 -24.94
C THR A 103 -3.64 -6.59 -25.31
N VAL A 104 -3.64 -5.30 -25.65
CA VAL A 104 -2.43 -4.52 -25.97
C VAL A 104 -1.62 -4.26 -24.71
N ASP A 105 -2.28 -3.92 -23.60
CA ASP A 105 -1.64 -3.65 -22.32
C ASP A 105 -0.93 -4.92 -21.80
N ALA A 106 -1.55 -6.10 -21.94
CA ALA A 106 -0.89 -7.38 -21.67
C ALA A 106 0.35 -7.63 -22.56
N PHE A 107 0.31 -7.26 -23.84
CA PHE A 107 1.48 -7.36 -24.73
C PHE A 107 2.60 -6.40 -24.32
N VAL A 108 2.25 -5.14 -24.01
CA VAL A 108 3.21 -4.13 -23.53
C VAL A 108 3.90 -4.61 -22.26
N LEU A 109 3.18 -5.22 -21.32
CA LEU A 109 3.75 -5.77 -20.09
C LEU A 109 4.76 -6.88 -20.36
N ALA A 110 4.47 -7.77 -21.31
CA ALA A 110 5.40 -8.83 -21.70
C ALA A 110 6.68 -8.24 -22.31
N CYS A 111 6.55 -7.26 -23.22
CA CYS A 111 7.67 -6.52 -23.81
C CYS A 111 8.48 -5.76 -22.75
N TYR A 112 7.80 -5.17 -21.76
CA TYR A 112 8.44 -4.47 -20.65
C TYR A 112 9.30 -5.44 -19.83
N GLY A 113 8.79 -6.64 -19.55
CA GLY A 113 9.56 -7.71 -18.90
C GLY A 113 10.82 -8.08 -19.67
N GLU A 114 10.68 -8.33 -20.96
CA GLU A 114 11.78 -8.75 -21.82
C GLU A 114 12.85 -7.67 -22.00
N LEU A 115 12.47 -6.39 -22.13
CA LEU A 115 13.44 -5.31 -22.39
C LEU A 115 14.01 -4.66 -21.14
N LYS A 116 13.27 -4.65 -20.02
CA LYS A 116 13.70 -3.97 -18.79
C LYS A 116 14.19 -4.92 -17.71
N HIS A 117 13.85 -6.20 -17.76
CA HIS A 117 14.20 -7.18 -16.73
C HIS A 117 13.95 -6.64 -15.31
N PRO A 118 12.72 -6.24 -14.98
CA PRO A 118 12.42 -5.65 -13.68
C PRO A 118 12.73 -6.61 -12.53
N ASP A 119 13.10 -6.07 -11.37
CA ASP A 119 13.31 -6.84 -10.14
C ASP A 119 12.09 -7.75 -9.87
N ALA A 120 12.37 -9.00 -9.46
CA ALA A 120 11.32 -9.91 -9.02
C ALA A 120 10.62 -9.34 -7.77
N TRP A 121 9.30 -9.39 -7.78
CA TRP A 121 8.47 -9.02 -6.65
C TRP A 121 8.49 -10.13 -5.60
N VAL A 122 8.75 -9.73 -4.37
CA VAL A 122 8.66 -10.60 -3.20
C VAL A 122 7.36 -10.25 -2.47
N PRO A 123 6.43 -11.20 -2.30
CA PRO A 123 5.20 -10.93 -1.58
C PRO A 123 5.49 -10.68 -0.10
N PRO A 124 4.64 -9.90 0.57
CA PRO A 124 4.66 -9.85 2.02
C PRO A 124 4.35 -11.24 2.60
N SER A 125 4.95 -11.56 3.74
CA SER A 125 4.62 -12.76 4.51
C SER A 125 3.10 -12.92 4.73
N VAL A 126 2.63 -14.16 4.91
CA VAL A 126 1.20 -14.47 5.12
C VAL A 126 0.66 -13.68 6.32
N GLU A 127 1.48 -13.51 7.34
CA GLU A 127 1.22 -12.84 8.59
C GLU A 127 1.02 -11.33 8.37
N VAL A 128 1.86 -10.70 7.53
CA VAL A 128 1.70 -9.29 7.16
C VAL A 128 0.48 -9.09 6.26
N ARG A 129 0.22 -10.01 5.31
CA ARG A 129 -0.97 -9.98 4.46
C ARG A 129 -2.25 -10.05 5.30
N LYS A 130 -2.30 -10.97 6.27
CA LYS A 130 -3.42 -11.10 7.22
C LYS A 130 -3.58 -9.84 8.06
N LEU A 131 -2.50 -9.29 8.62
CA LEU A 131 -2.55 -8.03 9.38
C LEU A 131 -3.14 -6.88 8.55
N ARG A 132 -2.71 -6.71 7.29
CA ARG A 132 -3.26 -5.69 6.38
C ARG A 132 -4.76 -5.87 6.14
N ALA A 133 -5.21 -7.09 5.88
CA ALA A 133 -6.62 -7.38 5.66
C ALA A 133 -7.45 -7.01 6.90
N LEU A 134 -6.99 -7.40 8.10
CA LEU A 134 -7.66 -7.05 9.35
C LEU A 134 -7.67 -5.54 9.61
N LEU A 135 -6.57 -4.83 9.39
CA LEU A 135 -6.50 -3.37 9.56
C LEU A 135 -7.44 -2.62 8.63
N ARG A 136 -7.53 -3.04 7.35
CA ARG A 136 -8.47 -2.49 6.37
C ARG A 136 -9.92 -2.72 6.82
N GLN A 137 -10.24 -3.93 7.27
CA GLN A 137 -11.58 -4.26 7.74
C GLN A 137 -11.96 -3.47 8.99
N ARG A 138 -11.06 -3.35 9.97
CA ARG A 138 -11.28 -2.51 11.16
C ARG A 138 -11.61 -1.07 10.77
N ASP A 139 -10.83 -0.50 9.84
CA ASP A 139 -11.04 0.89 9.41
C ASP A 139 -12.41 1.07 8.73
N ALA A 140 -12.81 0.12 7.86
CA ALA A 140 -14.14 0.12 7.23
C ALA A 140 -15.27 0.02 8.27
N LEU A 141 -15.17 -0.93 9.21
CA LEU A 141 -16.15 -1.10 10.28
C LEU A 141 -16.24 0.16 11.15
N LYS A 142 -15.12 0.79 11.48
CA LYS A 142 -15.10 2.02 12.27
C LYS A 142 -15.83 3.16 11.54
N GLU A 143 -15.65 3.29 10.23
CA GLU A 143 -16.41 4.25 9.43
C GLU A 143 -17.92 3.92 9.42
N ASP A 144 -18.28 2.64 9.33
CA ASP A 144 -19.67 2.19 9.33
C ASP A 144 -20.36 2.38 10.69
N VAL A 145 -19.64 2.12 11.79
CA VAL A 145 -20.08 2.42 13.17
C VAL A 145 -20.39 3.91 13.30
N GLN A 146 -19.45 4.77 12.90
CA GLN A 146 -19.64 6.22 12.97
C GLN A 146 -20.79 6.69 12.07
N ARG A 147 -20.90 6.14 10.85
CA ARG A 147 -21.97 6.48 9.91
C ARG A 147 -23.33 6.11 10.48
N THR A 148 -23.43 4.95 11.11
CA THR A 148 -24.68 4.47 11.72
C THR A 148 -25.03 5.28 12.97
N ALA A 149 -24.05 5.60 13.81
CA ALA A 149 -24.25 6.48 14.97
C ALA A 149 -24.79 7.86 14.56
N ASN A 150 -24.19 8.49 13.54
CA ASN A 150 -24.65 9.78 13.02
C ASN A 150 -26.08 9.70 12.43
N ARG A 151 -26.46 8.55 11.86
CA ARG A 151 -27.83 8.32 11.37
C ARG A 151 -28.81 8.14 12.53
N LEU A 152 -28.40 7.44 13.59
CA LEU A 152 -29.20 7.22 14.78
C LEU A 152 -29.47 8.55 15.52
N GLU A 153 -28.46 9.39 15.70
CA GLU A 153 -28.59 10.75 16.26
C GLU A 153 -29.64 11.59 15.52
N LYS A 154 -29.58 11.61 14.18
CA LYS A 154 -30.57 12.30 13.34
C LYS A 154 -31.95 11.67 13.42
N ALA A 155 -32.04 10.35 13.50
CA ALA A 155 -33.31 9.63 13.61
C ALA A 155 -34.04 10.00 14.91
N HIS A 156 -33.30 10.10 16.04
CA HIS A 156 -33.87 10.56 17.31
C HIS A 156 -34.26 12.04 17.33
N SER A 157 -33.70 12.85 16.42
CA SER A 157 -33.98 14.29 16.31
C SER A 157 -35.14 14.62 15.35
N THR A 158 -35.79 13.60 14.78
CA THR A 158 -36.86 13.75 13.78
C THR A 158 -38.02 12.81 14.10
N SER A 159 -39.16 12.98 13.43
CA SER A 159 -40.31 12.07 13.53
C SER A 159 -40.05 10.74 12.78
N THR A 160 -38.93 10.08 13.07
CA THR A 160 -38.56 8.80 12.44
C THR A 160 -39.34 7.64 13.09
N PRO A 161 -39.95 6.73 12.30
CA PRO A 161 -40.67 5.57 12.84
C PRO A 161 -39.80 4.68 13.74
N ARG A 162 -40.40 4.08 14.77
CA ARG A 162 -39.71 3.26 15.77
C ARG A 162 -39.02 2.04 15.16
N GLU A 163 -39.56 1.49 14.08
CA GLU A 163 -39.01 0.37 13.33
C GLU A 163 -37.66 0.72 12.71
N VAL A 164 -37.53 1.95 12.20
CA VAL A 164 -36.30 2.45 11.60
C VAL A 164 -35.25 2.70 12.68
N ILE A 165 -35.64 3.32 13.80
CA ILE A 165 -34.75 3.53 14.95
C ILE A 165 -34.23 2.19 15.47
N GLY A 166 -35.12 1.23 15.73
CA GLY A 166 -34.72 -0.10 16.21
C GLY A 166 -33.84 -0.88 15.22
N SER A 167 -34.01 -0.67 13.92
CA SER A 167 -33.12 -1.24 12.89
C SER A 167 -31.71 -0.63 12.95
N LEU A 168 -31.62 0.69 13.13
CA LEU A 168 -30.35 1.40 13.29
C LEU A 168 -29.62 1.00 14.58
N GLU A 169 -30.34 0.88 15.70
CA GLU A 169 -29.80 0.44 16.99
C GLU A 169 -29.19 -0.96 16.88
N ARG A 170 -29.93 -1.94 16.32
CA ARG A 170 -29.42 -3.30 16.10
C ARG A 170 -28.19 -3.31 15.20
N THR A 171 -28.23 -2.54 14.11
CA THR A 171 -27.10 -2.45 13.17
C THR A 171 -25.88 -1.83 13.85
N HIS A 172 -26.07 -0.77 14.63
CA HIS A 172 -24.99 -0.09 15.34
C HIS A 172 -24.37 -1.00 16.41
N GLY A 173 -25.19 -1.73 17.17
CA GLY A 173 -24.73 -2.72 18.14
C GLY A 173 -23.88 -3.80 17.46
N TRP A 174 -24.42 -4.45 16.42
CA TRP A 174 -23.69 -5.48 15.69
C TRP A 174 -22.37 -4.98 15.09
N LEU A 175 -22.37 -3.79 14.47
CA LEU A 175 -21.14 -3.20 13.92
C LEU A 175 -20.09 -2.90 15.00
N SER A 176 -20.54 -2.49 16.19
CA SER A 176 -19.64 -2.18 17.32
C SER A 176 -19.01 -3.45 17.89
N ASP A 177 -19.81 -4.51 18.10
CA ASP A 177 -19.33 -5.81 18.55
C ASP A 177 -18.36 -6.43 17.54
N GLU A 178 -18.67 -6.32 16.24
CA GLU A 178 -17.81 -6.81 15.17
C GLU A 178 -16.50 -6.01 15.06
N LEU A 179 -16.53 -4.70 15.30
CA LEU A 179 -15.32 -3.88 15.38
C LEU A 179 -14.43 -4.34 16.54
N GLU A 180 -14.99 -4.54 17.73
CA GLU A 180 -14.24 -5.05 18.90
C GLU A 180 -13.63 -6.43 18.62
N ARG A 181 -14.40 -7.33 18.00
CA ARG A 181 -13.92 -8.65 17.58
C ARG A 181 -12.72 -8.55 16.64
N ILE A 182 -12.78 -7.68 15.64
CA ILE A 182 -11.66 -7.46 14.70
C ILE A 182 -10.46 -6.83 15.41
N GLU A 183 -10.67 -5.87 16.32
CA GLU A 183 -9.57 -5.27 17.12
C GLU A 183 -8.86 -6.30 18.01
N LYS A 184 -9.62 -7.23 18.59
CA LYS A 184 -9.07 -8.38 19.32
C LYS A 184 -8.27 -9.30 18.39
N LEU A 185 -8.82 -9.67 17.23
CA LEU A 185 -8.09 -10.48 16.24
C LEU A 185 -6.78 -9.85 15.76
N ILE A 186 -6.75 -8.52 15.58
CA ILE A 186 -5.51 -7.80 15.23
C ILE A 186 -4.48 -7.94 16.37
N THR A 187 -4.93 -7.80 17.61
CA THR A 187 -4.08 -7.91 18.79
C THR A 187 -3.52 -9.31 18.94
N ASP A 188 -4.39 -10.31 18.97
CA ASP A 188 -3.99 -11.73 19.06
C ASP A 188 -3.06 -12.11 17.91
N HIS A 189 -3.35 -11.69 16.68
CA HIS A 189 -2.49 -11.97 15.51
C HIS A 189 -1.10 -11.35 15.63
N THR A 190 -1.00 -10.15 16.22
CA THR A 190 0.29 -9.48 16.39
C THR A 190 1.06 -10.06 17.58
N ASP A 191 0.38 -10.42 18.66
CA ASP A 191 1.01 -10.89 19.90
C ASP A 191 1.43 -12.36 19.84
N ASN A 192 0.73 -13.17 19.04
CA ASN A 192 1.04 -14.59 18.84
C ASN A 192 2.12 -14.84 17.78
N ASP A 193 2.50 -13.83 16.99
CA ASP A 193 3.63 -13.91 16.06
C ASP A 193 4.85 -13.19 16.66
N PRO A 194 5.94 -13.92 17.01
CA PRO A 194 7.12 -13.31 17.62
C PRO A 194 7.79 -12.22 16.76
N GLY A 195 7.75 -12.38 15.43
CA GLY A 195 8.35 -11.43 14.49
C GLY A 195 7.58 -10.12 14.41
N LEU A 196 6.25 -10.19 14.25
CA LEU A 196 5.36 -9.04 14.27
C LEU A 196 5.39 -8.35 15.63
N LYS A 197 5.40 -9.10 16.72
CA LYS A 197 5.49 -8.56 18.08
C LYS A 197 6.78 -7.78 18.29
N ALA A 198 7.93 -8.36 17.95
CA ALA A 198 9.22 -7.69 18.07
C ALA A 198 9.29 -6.41 17.21
N ASP A 199 8.79 -6.47 15.97
CA ASP A 199 8.70 -5.31 15.08
C ASP A 199 7.80 -4.21 15.65
N LEU A 200 6.66 -4.58 16.24
CA LEU A 200 5.72 -3.63 16.84
C LEU A 200 6.33 -2.97 18.08
N GLU A 201 7.05 -3.70 18.93
CA GLU A 201 7.73 -3.14 20.10
C GLU A 201 8.84 -2.15 19.70
N LEU A 202 9.61 -2.46 18.65
CA LEU A 202 10.56 -1.51 18.06
C LEU A 202 9.86 -0.22 17.60
N LEU A 203 8.71 -0.32 16.94
CA LEU A 203 7.95 0.86 16.53
C LEU A 203 7.39 1.64 17.72
N LYS A 204 6.88 0.94 18.75
CA LYS A 204 6.35 1.54 19.98
C LYS A 204 7.40 2.22 20.86
N SER A 205 8.68 1.89 20.67
CA SER A 205 9.79 2.59 21.34
C SER A 205 9.88 4.07 20.93
N ILE A 206 9.37 4.45 19.75
CA ILE A 206 9.32 5.83 19.30
C ILE A 206 8.25 6.57 20.09
N LYS A 207 8.64 7.62 20.83
CA LYS A 207 7.68 8.49 21.53
C LYS A 207 6.60 8.98 20.56
N CYS A 208 5.33 8.81 20.98
CA CYS A 208 4.11 9.14 20.23
C CYS A 208 3.69 8.15 19.13
N VAL A 209 4.44 7.07 18.92
CA VAL A 209 3.98 5.91 18.14
C VAL A 209 3.45 4.86 19.12
N LYS A 210 2.19 4.48 18.95
CA LYS A 210 1.47 3.50 19.77
C LYS A 210 0.84 2.44 18.88
N GLU A 211 0.14 1.48 19.47
CA GLU A 211 -0.42 0.28 18.84
C GLU A 211 -1.01 0.57 17.46
N GLN A 212 -1.91 1.55 17.34
CA GLN A 212 -2.57 1.81 16.06
C GLN A 212 -1.60 2.30 14.97
N VAL A 213 -0.78 3.31 15.26
CA VAL A 213 0.19 3.86 14.29
C VAL A 213 1.30 2.84 14.02
N GLY A 214 1.74 2.13 15.06
CA GLY A 214 2.72 1.06 14.98
C GLY A 214 2.26 -0.07 14.06
N ARG A 215 1.04 -0.59 14.23
CA ARG A 215 0.48 -1.65 13.38
C ARG A 215 0.35 -1.22 11.92
N GLU A 216 -0.08 0.02 11.64
CA GLU A 216 -0.11 0.55 10.27
C GLU A 216 1.29 0.63 9.65
N MET A 217 2.25 1.17 10.41
CA MET A 217 3.61 1.31 9.92
C MET A 217 4.27 -0.06 9.76
N LEU A 218 3.99 -1.02 10.63
CA LEU A 218 4.44 -2.40 10.51
C LEU A 218 3.93 -3.01 9.20
N ALA A 219 2.60 -2.99 9.01
CA ALA A 219 1.95 -3.56 7.84
C ALA A 219 2.44 -2.93 6.52
N LEU A 220 2.74 -1.63 6.54
CA LEU A 220 3.29 -0.90 5.39
C LEU A 220 4.77 -1.20 5.14
N LEU A 221 5.60 -1.17 6.17
CA LEU A 221 7.05 -1.29 6.03
C LEU A 221 7.49 -2.73 5.76
N LYS A 222 6.72 -3.71 6.23
CA LYS A 222 6.95 -5.14 6.00
C LYS A 222 6.35 -5.64 4.68
N ASP A 223 5.84 -4.73 3.84
CA ASP A 223 5.39 -5.02 2.48
C ASP A 223 6.54 -5.37 1.51
N GLY A 224 7.81 -5.16 1.92
CA GLY A 224 8.98 -5.54 1.13
C GLY A 224 9.30 -4.60 -0.05
N THR A 225 8.53 -3.53 -0.21
CA THR A 225 8.58 -2.64 -1.38
C THR A 225 9.56 -1.46 -1.25
N PHE A 226 9.98 -1.11 -0.03
CA PHE A 226 10.73 0.13 0.23
C PHE A 226 12.21 -0.12 0.57
N LYS A 227 13.11 0.46 -0.23
CA LYS A 227 14.57 0.44 -0.01
C LYS A 227 15.04 1.60 0.89
N SER A 228 14.24 2.66 1.06
CA SER A 228 14.58 3.80 1.91
C SER A 228 13.36 4.49 2.55
N ALA A 229 13.58 5.14 3.70
CA ALA A 229 12.56 5.97 4.37
C ALA A 229 11.97 7.06 3.47
N SER A 230 12.78 7.64 2.57
CA SER A 230 12.33 8.64 1.62
C SER A 230 11.29 8.09 0.63
N GLN A 231 11.46 6.84 0.19
CA GLN A 231 10.48 6.16 -0.67
C GLN A 231 9.16 5.93 0.08
N VAL A 232 9.21 5.53 1.35
CA VAL A 232 8.00 5.38 2.20
C VAL A 232 7.27 6.71 2.33
N ALA A 233 8.00 7.79 2.60
CA ALA A 233 7.42 9.12 2.73
C ALA A 233 6.82 9.64 1.41
N ALA A 234 7.43 9.33 0.26
CA ALA A 234 6.89 9.65 -1.05
C ALA A 234 5.61 8.82 -1.34
N TYR A 235 5.62 7.53 -1.01
CA TYR A 235 4.46 6.65 -1.15
C TYR A 235 3.28 7.12 -0.30
N LEU A 236 3.53 7.50 0.95
CA LEU A 236 2.52 8.09 1.84
C LEU A 236 2.10 9.50 1.44
N GLY A 237 2.80 10.09 0.47
CA GLY A 237 2.49 11.39 -0.07
C GLY A 237 2.66 12.53 0.92
N ILE A 238 3.65 12.40 1.81
CA ILE A 238 4.03 13.39 2.83
C ILE A 238 5.27 14.18 2.43
N THR A 239 5.66 14.11 1.16
CA THR A 239 6.71 14.92 0.55
C THR A 239 6.14 16.19 -0.07
N PRO A 240 6.87 17.32 0.00
CA PRO A 240 6.49 18.52 -0.74
C PRO A 240 6.64 18.28 -2.24
N VAL A 241 5.70 18.80 -3.02
CA VAL A 241 5.77 18.93 -4.47
C VAL A 241 5.99 20.39 -4.78
N GLU A 242 7.10 20.69 -5.44
CA GLU A 242 7.42 22.02 -5.90
C GLU A 242 6.83 22.24 -7.29
N ARG A 243 6.33 23.46 -7.55
CA ARG A 243 5.83 23.86 -8.87
C ARG A 243 6.62 25.08 -9.33
N VAL A 244 7.84 24.82 -9.78
CA VAL A 244 8.75 25.83 -10.30
C VAL A 244 9.08 25.49 -11.75
N SER A 245 8.95 26.46 -12.66
CA SER A 245 9.35 26.34 -14.06
C SER A 245 9.86 27.69 -14.57
N GLY A 246 11.08 27.69 -15.12
CA GLY A 246 11.75 28.90 -15.61
C GLY A 246 11.89 29.99 -14.54
N SER A 247 11.97 31.25 -14.98
CA SER A 247 12.09 32.41 -14.10
C SER A 247 10.76 32.90 -13.53
N SER A 248 9.63 32.50 -14.11
CA SER A 248 8.32 33.12 -13.91
C SER A 248 7.28 32.25 -13.19
N VAL A 249 7.41 30.92 -13.18
CA VAL A 249 6.49 30.04 -12.46
C VAL A 249 7.04 29.76 -11.07
N ARG A 250 6.46 30.40 -10.05
CA ARG A 250 6.74 30.13 -8.62
C ARG A 250 5.44 29.78 -7.90
N GLY A 251 4.97 28.54 -8.09
CA GLY A 251 3.81 28.03 -7.39
C GLY A 251 4.10 27.72 -5.92
N ARG A 252 3.07 27.80 -5.07
CA ARG A 252 3.18 27.39 -3.67
C ARG A 252 3.37 25.88 -3.59
N ALA A 253 4.45 25.44 -2.92
CA ALA A 253 4.66 24.02 -2.67
C ALA A 253 3.51 23.44 -1.83
N HIS A 254 3.03 22.25 -2.22
CA HIS A 254 1.98 21.53 -1.50
C HIS A 254 2.42 20.10 -1.20
N MET A 255 1.75 19.44 -0.25
CA MET A 255 1.96 18.02 0.01
C MET A 255 1.40 17.19 -1.17
N SER A 256 2.10 16.13 -1.62
CA SER A 256 1.65 15.37 -2.80
C SER A 256 0.31 14.65 -2.59
N LYS A 257 0.03 14.18 -1.36
CA LYS A 257 -1.18 13.41 -1.00
C LYS A 257 -1.37 12.11 -1.80
N THR A 258 -0.32 11.59 -2.41
CA THR A 258 -0.28 10.27 -3.07
C THR A 258 -0.35 9.12 -2.06
N GLY A 259 -0.94 7.99 -2.42
CA GLY A 259 -1.06 6.82 -1.53
C GLY A 259 -2.11 6.96 -0.42
N PRO A 260 -2.07 6.09 0.62
CA PRO A 260 -3.20 5.87 1.53
C PRO A 260 -3.47 7.06 2.46
N SER A 261 -4.64 7.69 2.28
CA SER A 261 -5.10 8.83 3.09
C SER A 261 -5.27 8.49 4.56
N ILE A 262 -5.70 7.27 4.87
CA ILE A 262 -5.95 6.81 6.25
C ILE A 262 -4.66 6.72 7.08
N VAL A 263 -3.57 6.22 6.48
CA VAL A 263 -2.27 6.16 7.14
C VAL A 263 -1.73 7.57 7.36
N ARG A 264 -1.90 8.48 6.40
CA ARG A 264 -1.58 9.90 6.60
C ARG A 264 -2.37 10.52 7.76
N ALA A 265 -3.66 10.25 7.87
CA ALA A 265 -4.48 10.78 8.95
C ALA A 265 -3.97 10.30 10.33
N LYS A 266 -3.64 9.01 10.45
CA LYS A 266 -3.05 8.44 11.67
C LYS A 266 -1.69 9.06 12.00
N LEU A 267 -0.83 9.25 11.01
CA LEU A 267 0.46 9.95 11.18
C LEU A 267 0.28 11.42 11.57
N TYR A 268 -0.75 12.10 11.06
CA TYR A 268 -1.04 13.48 11.44
C TYR A 268 -1.41 13.58 12.92
N VAL A 269 -2.25 12.67 13.43
CA VAL A 269 -2.57 12.58 14.86
C VAL A 269 -1.31 12.27 15.69
N ALA A 270 -0.47 11.35 15.23
CA ALA A 270 0.81 11.06 15.87
C ALA A 270 1.73 12.29 15.92
N ALA A 271 1.79 13.06 14.83
CA ALA A 271 2.58 14.29 14.73
C ALA A 271 2.12 15.37 15.71
N LEU A 272 0.81 15.51 15.95
CA LEU A 272 0.27 16.42 16.96
C LEU A 272 0.74 16.08 18.38
N SER A 273 0.87 14.79 18.69
CA SER A 273 1.44 14.34 19.96
C SER A 273 2.97 14.52 19.98
N ALA A 274 3.64 14.23 18.86
CA ALA A 274 5.09 14.30 18.73
C ALA A 274 5.64 15.71 18.98
N ILE A 275 4.95 16.76 18.52
CA ILE A 275 5.38 18.14 18.79
C ILE A 275 5.32 18.54 20.27
N ARG A 276 4.70 17.73 21.13
CA ARG A 276 4.66 17.94 22.58
C ARG A 276 5.74 17.13 23.30
N TRP A 277 5.90 15.86 22.93
CA TRP A 277 6.64 14.89 23.73
C TRP A 277 7.92 14.34 23.09
N ASN A 278 8.10 14.49 21.77
CA ASN A 278 9.27 14.00 21.05
C ASN A 278 10.19 15.19 20.71
N LYS A 279 11.32 15.34 21.44
CA LYS A 279 12.18 16.52 21.34
C LYS A 279 12.70 16.77 19.91
N PRO A 280 13.25 15.77 19.19
CA PRO A 280 13.66 15.96 17.79
C PRO A 280 12.52 16.43 16.87
N ALA A 281 11.32 15.88 17.06
CA ALA A 281 10.16 16.22 16.26
C ALA A 281 9.65 17.64 16.56
N LYS A 282 9.61 18.03 17.84
CA LYS A 282 9.28 19.37 18.31
C LYS A 282 10.26 20.42 17.75
N ALA A 283 11.56 20.14 17.80
CA ALA A 283 12.58 21.05 17.26
C ALA A 283 12.41 21.32 15.76
N ILE A 284 12.05 20.30 14.96
CA ILE A 284 11.73 20.49 13.54
C ILE A 284 10.54 21.41 13.36
N TYR A 285 9.47 21.18 14.12
CA TYR A 285 8.25 21.99 14.05
C TYR A 285 8.52 23.45 14.38
N GLU A 286 9.14 23.72 15.53
CA GLU A 286 9.43 25.07 16.02
C GLU A 286 10.35 25.82 15.06
N ARG A 287 11.42 25.17 14.57
CA ARG A 287 12.32 25.74 13.58
C ARG A 287 11.61 26.15 12.29
N LEU A 288 10.68 25.33 11.80
CA LEU A 288 9.94 25.63 10.56
C LEU A 288 8.92 26.76 10.77
N VAL A 289 8.22 26.77 11.90
CA VAL A 289 7.29 27.84 12.26
C VAL A 289 8.03 29.17 12.44
N ALA A 290 9.19 29.17 13.11
CA ALA A 290 10.05 30.35 13.25
C ALA A 290 10.53 30.90 11.89
N LYS A 291 10.72 30.03 10.89
CA LYS A 291 11.01 30.40 9.50
C LYS A 291 9.77 30.86 8.70
N GLY A 292 8.64 31.12 9.37
CA GLY A 292 7.39 31.59 8.74
C GLY A 292 6.60 30.52 7.98
N LYS A 293 6.93 29.23 8.12
CA LYS A 293 6.12 28.16 7.48
C LYS A 293 4.79 28.01 8.21
N ALA A 294 3.72 27.76 7.43
CA ALA A 294 2.40 27.46 7.98
C ALA A 294 2.45 26.24 8.92
N LYS A 295 1.73 26.30 10.06
CA LYS A 295 1.72 25.23 11.07
C LYS A 295 1.42 23.84 10.49
N LYS A 296 0.45 23.74 9.56
CA LYS A 296 0.13 22.47 8.86
C LYS A 296 1.28 21.95 8.00
N ALA A 297 2.07 22.83 7.37
CA ALA A 297 3.24 22.43 6.60
C ALA A 297 4.37 21.94 7.53
N ALA A 298 4.57 22.59 8.68
CA ALA A 298 5.50 22.13 9.70
C ALA A 298 5.10 20.75 10.25
N LEU A 299 3.81 20.50 10.51
CA LEU A 299 3.31 19.16 10.87
C LEU A 299 3.57 18.11 9.79
N GLY A 300 3.46 18.46 8.50
CA GLY A 300 3.86 17.56 7.41
C GLY A 300 5.33 17.12 7.49
N ALA A 301 6.24 18.03 7.86
CA ALA A 301 7.63 17.69 8.08
C ALA A 301 7.84 16.78 9.32
N VAL A 302 7.05 16.98 10.38
CA VAL A 302 7.02 16.09 11.56
C VAL A 302 6.55 14.69 11.18
N MET A 303 5.47 14.57 10.40
CA MET A 303 5.00 13.28 9.88
C MET A 303 6.10 12.56 9.09
N ARG A 304 6.82 13.28 8.21
CA ARG A 304 7.97 12.73 7.48
C ARG A 304 9.06 12.24 8.43
N LYS A 305 9.38 13.00 9.48
CA LYS A 305 10.38 12.57 10.47
C LYS A 305 9.94 11.28 11.20
N LEU A 306 8.67 11.17 11.59
CA LEU A 306 8.13 9.95 12.22
C LEU A 306 8.27 8.73 11.30
N VAL A 307 7.95 8.86 10.01
CA VAL A 307 8.15 7.77 9.02
C VAL A 307 9.62 7.35 8.94
N HIS A 308 10.54 8.32 8.96
CA HIS A 308 11.98 8.02 8.98
C HIS A 308 12.40 7.29 10.27
N MET A 309 11.84 7.66 11.43
CA MET A 309 12.10 6.95 12.68
C MET A 309 11.59 5.51 12.61
N CYS A 310 10.34 5.29 12.15
CA CYS A 310 9.76 3.95 12.01
C CYS A 310 10.58 3.05 11.07
N PHE A 311 11.00 3.59 9.92
CA PHE A 311 11.87 2.86 9.00
C PHE A 311 13.24 2.55 9.64
N GLY A 312 13.80 3.52 10.38
CA GLY A 312 15.10 3.38 11.04
C GLY A 312 15.14 2.28 12.08
N VAL A 313 14.18 2.23 13.02
CA VAL A 313 14.15 1.22 14.10
C VAL A 313 13.96 -0.19 13.54
N LEU A 314 13.13 -0.36 12.52
CA LEU A 314 12.94 -1.67 11.87
C LEU A 314 14.16 -2.09 11.05
N LYS A 315 14.85 -1.15 10.40
CA LYS A 315 16.06 -1.46 9.61
C LYS A 315 17.26 -1.79 10.50
N THR A 316 17.47 -1.03 11.56
CA THR A 316 18.62 -1.19 12.47
C THR A 316 18.42 -2.26 13.53
N ARG A 317 17.16 -2.68 13.78
CA ARG A 317 16.77 -3.56 14.88
C ARG A 317 17.11 -3.01 16.26
N LEU A 318 17.28 -1.70 16.37
CA LEU A 318 17.54 -1.01 17.61
C LEU A 318 16.30 -0.19 18.03
N PRO A 319 15.94 -0.19 19.31
CA PRO A 319 14.93 0.73 19.84
C PRO A 319 15.29 2.19 19.54
N TRP A 320 14.27 3.03 19.44
CA TRP A 320 14.44 4.45 19.23
C TRP A 320 15.16 5.10 20.42
N ASP A 321 16.23 5.83 20.12
CA ASP A 321 16.94 6.67 21.08
C ASP A 321 16.70 8.15 20.74
N GLU A 322 16.27 8.92 21.75
CA GLU A 322 16.03 10.36 21.64
C GLU A 322 17.31 11.14 21.34
N ASN A 323 18.46 10.62 21.77
CA ASN A 323 19.78 11.25 21.66
C ASN A 323 20.61 10.69 20.50
N TYR A 324 20.02 9.86 19.63
CA TYR A 324 20.75 9.28 18.50
C TYR A 324 21.31 10.37 17.58
N ALA A 325 22.62 10.62 17.70
CA ALA A 325 23.40 11.38 16.76
C ALA A 325 23.90 10.38 15.71
N ALA A 326 23.46 10.52 14.46
CA ALA A 326 24.07 9.76 13.37
C ALA A 326 25.56 10.13 13.34
N THR A 327 26.43 9.16 13.62
CA THR A 327 27.84 9.27 13.28
C THR A 327 27.92 9.55 11.77
N ALA A 328 28.50 10.70 11.45
CA ALA A 328 28.62 11.23 10.10
C ALA A 328 29.44 10.31 9.20
#